data_AF-A0A5B9YAZ2-F1
#
_entry.id   AF-A0A5B9YAZ2-F1
#
_cell.length_a   1.000
_cell.length_b   1.000
_cell.length_c   1.000
_cell.angle_alpha   90.00
_cell.angle_beta   90.00
_cell.angle_gamma   90.00
#
_symmetry.space_group_name_H-M   'P 1'
#
loop_
_entity.id
_entity.type
_entity.pdbx_description
1 polymer ?
#
loop_
_entity_poly.entity_id
_entity_poly.type
_entity_poly.pdbx_seq_one_letter_code
_entity_poly.pdbx_strand_id
1 'polypeptide(L)'
;MNKKLTELMEDIQEDLMEEVMDEAEIREVPQVSIDRIKALATRNIGKMSEDKRVPDETYKENNSIHLETNERSNGAKRKGGRGQLTKRILIPLVAAALVVGTVAAVNYNPTLKDIFGEFFPFKDQVQPIEKSMSAEGLTFTAEGALIDKKSGLFIASFTKDDGGTFEEGSEVKQMQVQTERLSSMGWGVQSSLSEDKKQLNCIIDLSSNQQLYGQKLTLEASGIRVWRNLSKVSDIKLEELTPIEIKQPWKSYTSALGLNQILVEDFKEIKLDAFYVSDTGIELITSYYDQVNIENQSTYIEMIDERTGQSYEPSQSEHYWSEKEALNKDYYVFNQFKKEDLPYLKFKVGNNYFENVLDGKWQVEFQLDKNSQTKTRHMSQTIKNEKQKLTITKVEVSALGATLEGYKGSKKIEALQEVYLKMKDGTKIDLNNTGMNTGIIKFNMYYNVVRNGENKEGQNLSKTEGLTEGITTPTIDSASDLLVYDFINIEEVQSIVLEGVEIPLQ
;
A
#
# COMPACT_ATOMS: atom_id res chain seq x y z
N MET A 1 21.43 -51.07 -9.52
CA MET A 1 20.33 -50.14 -9.88
C MET A 1 20.53 -48.88 -9.06
N ASN A 2 20.51 -47.72 -9.68
CA ASN A 2 21.23 -46.52 -9.24
C ASN A 2 20.48 -45.74 -8.16
N LYS A 3 21.15 -45.33 -7.07
CA LYS A 3 20.56 -44.61 -5.92
C LYS A 3 19.84 -43.31 -6.34
N LYS A 4 20.35 -42.63 -7.38
CA LYS A 4 19.71 -41.47 -8.02
C LYS A 4 18.39 -41.79 -8.73
N LEU A 5 18.20 -43.02 -9.22
CA LEU A 5 16.94 -43.43 -9.84
C LEU A 5 15.88 -43.74 -8.77
N THR A 6 16.31 -44.18 -7.59
CA THR A 6 15.42 -44.38 -6.43
C THR A 6 15.00 -43.04 -5.82
N GLU A 7 15.93 -42.10 -5.64
CA GLU A 7 15.62 -40.73 -5.17
C GLU A 7 14.71 -39.99 -6.16
N LEU A 8 14.96 -40.08 -7.48
CA LEU A 8 14.09 -39.48 -8.49
C LEU A 8 12.69 -40.14 -8.57
N MET A 9 12.60 -41.45 -8.29
CA MET A 9 11.31 -42.15 -8.25
C MET A 9 10.53 -41.87 -6.95
N GLU A 10 11.22 -41.64 -5.83
CA GLU A 10 10.62 -41.17 -4.59
C GLU A 10 10.09 -39.74 -4.76
N ASP A 11 10.87 -38.81 -5.33
CA ASP A 11 10.44 -37.43 -5.60
C ASP A 11 9.22 -37.39 -6.56
N ILE A 12 9.23 -38.19 -7.64
CA ILE A 12 8.09 -38.26 -8.58
C ILE A 12 6.84 -38.90 -7.93
N GLN A 13 7.00 -39.87 -7.02
CA GLN A 13 5.87 -40.42 -6.27
C GLN A 13 5.35 -39.44 -5.19
N GLU A 14 6.22 -38.57 -4.66
CA GLU A 14 5.88 -37.57 -3.64
C GLU A 14 5.09 -36.40 -4.27
N ASP A 15 5.52 -35.88 -5.42
CA ASP A 15 4.78 -34.86 -6.18
C ASP A 15 3.40 -35.35 -6.65
N LEU A 16 3.31 -36.61 -7.13
CA LEU A 16 2.04 -37.22 -7.52
C LEU A 16 1.12 -37.51 -6.33
N MET A 17 1.65 -37.79 -5.14
CA MET A 17 0.83 -37.93 -3.93
C MET A 17 0.35 -36.59 -3.39
N GLU A 18 1.14 -35.52 -3.51
CA GLU A 18 0.74 -34.17 -3.12
C GLU A 18 -0.39 -33.67 -4.05
N GLU A 19 -0.31 -33.93 -5.36
CA GLU A 19 -1.36 -33.60 -6.33
C GLU A 19 -2.65 -34.43 -6.14
N VAL A 20 -2.53 -35.73 -5.81
CA VAL A 20 -3.68 -36.60 -5.50
C VAL A 20 -4.31 -36.30 -4.13
N MET A 21 -3.54 -35.79 -3.17
CA MET A 21 -4.07 -35.36 -1.87
C MET A 21 -4.75 -34.00 -1.91
N ASP A 22 -4.25 -33.06 -2.73
CA ASP A 22 -4.93 -31.79 -2.99
C ASP A 22 -6.28 -32.01 -3.72
N GLU A 23 -6.40 -33.02 -4.59
CA GLU A 23 -7.69 -33.43 -5.15
C GLU A 23 -8.61 -34.15 -4.15
N ALA A 24 -8.04 -34.85 -3.16
CA ALA A 24 -8.80 -35.57 -2.14
C ALA A 24 -9.37 -34.64 -1.04
N GLU A 25 -8.71 -33.51 -0.73
CA GLU A 25 -9.21 -32.50 0.20
C GLU A 25 -10.35 -31.61 -0.38
N ILE A 26 -10.68 -31.72 -1.68
CA ILE A 26 -11.81 -31.01 -2.31
C ILE A 26 -13.14 -31.81 -2.23
N ARG A 27 -13.21 -32.91 -1.47
CA ARG A 27 -14.47 -33.64 -1.25
C ARG A 27 -14.81 -33.81 0.23
N GLU A 28 -15.44 -32.78 0.79
CA GLU A 28 -16.61 -32.93 1.67
C GLU A 28 -17.31 -31.56 1.84
N VAL A 29 -18.13 -31.17 0.85
CA VAL A 29 -19.11 -30.08 1.04
C VAL A 29 -20.39 -30.70 1.60
N PRO A 30 -20.89 -30.28 2.78
CA PRO A 30 -22.22 -30.68 3.23
C PRO A 30 -23.23 -30.12 2.24
N GLN A 31 -24.05 -31.00 1.66
CA GLN A 31 -25.05 -30.66 0.66
C GLN A 31 -26.13 -29.76 1.29
N VAL A 32 -25.92 -28.44 1.24
CA VAL A 32 -26.92 -27.45 1.63
C VAL A 32 -28.05 -27.53 0.60
N SER A 33 -29.23 -27.98 1.04
CA SER A 33 -30.37 -28.13 0.13
C SER A 33 -30.77 -26.78 -0.46
N ILE A 34 -30.86 -26.72 -1.79
CA ILE A 34 -31.29 -25.56 -2.58
C ILE A 34 -32.68 -25.05 -2.10
N ASP A 35 -33.49 -25.92 -1.51
CA ASP A 35 -34.79 -25.57 -0.93
C ASP A 35 -34.68 -24.66 0.31
N ARG A 36 -33.60 -24.77 1.09
CA ARG A 36 -33.36 -23.91 2.26
C ARG A 36 -32.96 -22.49 1.85
N ILE A 37 -32.19 -22.37 0.75
CA ILE A 37 -31.81 -21.08 0.15
C ILE A 37 -33.02 -20.40 -0.49
N LYS A 38 -33.88 -21.16 -1.19
CA LYS A 38 -35.15 -20.63 -1.74
C LYS A 38 -36.14 -20.20 -0.64
N ALA A 39 -36.22 -20.94 0.47
CA ALA A 39 -37.06 -20.58 1.61
C ALA A 39 -36.59 -19.28 2.30
N LEU A 40 -35.28 -19.05 2.40
CA LEU A 40 -34.71 -17.83 2.96
C LEU A 40 -34.90 -16.60 2.04
N ALA A 41 -34.73 -16.77 0.73
CA ALA A 41 -34.96 -15.71 -0.25
C ALA A 41 -36.44 -15.26 -0.30
N THR A 42 -37.38 -16.20 -0.15
CA THR A 42 -38.82 -15.88 -0.15
C THR A 42 -39.26 -15.18 1.16
N ARG A 43 -38.57 -15.43 2.28
CA ARG A 43 -38.87 -14.81 3.58
C ARG A 43 -38.47 -13.33 3.67
N ASN A 44 -37.51 -12.89 2.87
CA ASN A 44 -37.01 -11.52 2.85
C ASN A 44 -37.73 -10.60 1.86
N ILE A 45 -38.47 -11.15 0.89
CA ILE A 45 -39.29 -10.36 -0.05
C ILE A 45 -40.66 -9.99 0.57
N GLY A 46 -41.13 -10.74 1.57
CA GLY A 46 -42.42 -10.49 2.25
C GLY A 46 -42.41 -9.48 3.41
N LYS A 47 -41.30 -8.76 3.67
CA LYS A 47 -41.19 -7.80 4.78
C LYS A 47 -40.97 -6.34 4.37
N MET A 48 -41.06 -6.03 3.07
CA MET A 48 -40.96 -4.66 2.54
C MET A 48 -42.30 -4.10 2.01
N SER A 49 -43.44 -4.68 2.39
CA SER A 49 -44.76 -4.19 1.98
C SER A 49 -45.74 -4.15 3.16
N GLU A 50 -45.58 -3.18 4.05
CA GLU A 50 -46.53 -2.69 5.09
C GLU A 50 -45.64 -1.80 5.97
N ASP A 51 -45.65 -0.46 5.94
CA ASP A 51 -46.71 0.51 6.26
C ASP A 51 -45.87 1.80 6.50
N LYS A 52 -46.05 2.95 5.85
CA LYS A 52 -47.10 3.94 6.12
C LYS A 52 -47.13 5.04 5.03
N ARG A 53 -48.36 5.41 4.70
CA ARG A 53 -48.85 6.59 3.94
C ARG A 53 -48.42 7.90 4.66
N VAL A 54 -48.30 9.10 4.06
CA VAL A 54 -49.26 10.06 3.41
C VAL A 54 -48.45 11.38 3.17
N PRO A 55 -48.85 12.46 2.40
CA PRO A 55 -49.68 12.63 1.20
C PRO A 55 -48.97 13.30 -0.01
N ASP A 56 -49.70 13.19 -1.11
CA ASP A 56 -49.71 13.91 -2.39
C ASP A 56 -49.63 15.45 -2.28
N GLU A 57 -48.81 16.10 -3.13
CA GLU A 57 -49.08 17.42 -3.74
C GLU A 57 -48.03 17.75 -4.84
N THR A 58 -48.47 17.63 -6.10
CA THR A 58 -48.16 18.45 -7.30
C THR A 58 -46.75 19.07 -7.51
N TYR A 59 -46.11 18.80 -8.66
CA TYR A 59 -45.74 19.83 -9.67
C TYR A 59 -45.13 19.21 -10.96
N LYS A 60 -45.97 19.17 -11.99
CA LYS A 60 -45.80 19.22 -13.45
C LYS A 60 -44.45 18.88 -14.14
N GLU A 61 -44.55 17.91 -15.05
CA GLU A 61 -43.80 17.76 -16.30
C GLU A 61 -43.64 19.06 -17.11
N ASN A 62 -42.47 19.23 -17.74
CA ASN A 62 -42.34 19.47 -19.20
C ASN A 62 -40.86 19.54 -19.59
N ASN A 63 -40.36 18.53 -20.32
CA ASN A 63 -40.03 18.70 -21.74
C ASN A 63 -39.41 17.43 -22.33
N SER A 64 -40.15 16.92 -23.30
CA SER A 64 -39.87 15.84 -24.23
C SER A 64 -38.83 16.24 -25.27
N ILE A 65 -37.95 15.28 -25.66
CA ILE A 65 -37.52 15.13 -27.05
C ILE A 65 -37.54 13.64 -27.40
N HIS A 66 -38.51 13.31 -28.25
CA HIS A 66 -38.64 12.09 -29.03
C HIS A 66 -37.59 12.03 -30.14
N LEU A 67 -37.00 10.85 -30.39
CA LEU A 67 -36.57 10.45 -31.73
C LEU A 67 -36.95 8.97 -31.95
N GLU A 68 -38.00 8.79 -32.74
CA GLU A 68 -38.43 7.52 -33.34
C GLU A 68 -37.49 7.13 -34.47
N THR A 69 -37.21 5.83 -34.62
CA THR A 69 -36.99 5.24 -35.94
C THR A 69 -37.58 3.83 -36.05
N ASN A 70 -38.73 3.78 -36.72
CA ASN A 70 -39.26 2.77 -37.65
C ASN A 70 -38.71 1.33 -37.58
N GLU A 71 -39.56 0.42 -37.09
CA GLU A 71 -39.56 -0.99 -37.50
C GLU A 71 -40.48 -1.20 -38.71
N ARG A 72 -39.96 -1.80 -39.78
CA ARG A 72 -40.77 -2.51 -40.78
C ARG A 72 -40.27 -3.94 -40.90
N SER A 73 -41.18 -4.85 -40.59
CA SER A 73 -41.09 -6.29 -40.78
C SER A 73 -41.19 -6.68 -42.25
N ASN A 74 -40.48 -7.75 -42.64
CA ASN A 74 -41.00 -8.79 -43.53
C ASN A 74 -40.09 -10.03 -43.45
N GLY A 75 -40.74 -11.19 -43.47
CA GLY A 75 -40.15 -12.47 -43.08
C GLY A 75 -39.67 -13.38 -44.21
N ALA A 76 -39.00 -14.44 -43.74
CA ALA A 76 -39.16 -15.84 -44.12
C ALA A 76 -37.98 -16.56 -44.81
N LYS A 77 -37.72 -17.76 -44.25
CA LYS A 77 -37.18 -19.02 -44.81
C LYS A 77 -35.66 -19.33 -44.73
N ARG A 78 -35.38 -20.17 -43.72
CA ARG A 78 -34.72 -21.50 -43.72
C ARG A 78 -33.34 -21.74 -44.37
N LYS A 79 -32.48 -22.32 -43.51
CA LYS A 79 -31.49 -23.42 -43.67
C LYS A 79 -30.13 -23.10 -44.31
N GLY A 80 -29.08 -23.34 -43.51
CA GLY A 80 -27.86 -24.00 -43.97
C GLY A 80 -26.53 -23.40 -43.47
N GLY A 81 -25.85 -24.12 -42.59
CA GLY A 81 -24.41 -24.41 -42.71
C GLY A 81 -23.38 -23.32 -42.39
N ARG A 82 -22.51 -23.67 -41.43
CA ARG A 82 -21.10 -23.27 -41.27
C ARG A 82 -20.77 -21.83 -40.89
N GLY A 83 -20.37 -21.71 -39.62
CA GLY A 83 -19.14 -21.05 -39.20
C GLY A 83 -19.07 -19.53 -39.35
N GLN A 84 -19.24 -18.81 -38.25
CA GLN A 84 -18.66 -17.47 -38.12
C GLN A 84 -18.42 -17.13 -36.64
N LEU A 85 -17.18 -16.71 -36.38
CA LEU A 85 -16.64 -16.29 -35.10
C LEU A 85 -17.57 -15.30 -34.40
N THR A 86 -17.86 -15.55 -33.13
CA THR A 86 -18.37 -14.52 -32.22
C THR A 86 -17.31 -13.43 -32.11
N LYS A 87 -17.62 -12.25 -32.62
CA LYS A 87 -16.84 -11.03 -32.43
C LYS A 87 -16.78 -10.72 -30.93
N ARG A 88 -15.70 -11.17 -30.28
CA ARG A 88 -15.22 -10.54 -29.05
C ARG A 88 -14.89 -9.09 -29.41
N ILE A 89 -15.45 -8.17 -28.65
CA ILE A 89 -15.07 -6.78 -28.64
C ILE A 89 -13.60 -6.76 -28.18
N LEU A 90 -12.70 -6.65 -29.15
CA LEU A 90 -11.28 -6.40 -28.92
C LEU A 90 -11.20 -4.97 -28.37
N ILE A 91 -10.88 -4.86 -27.08
CA ILE A 91 -10.27 -3.64 -26.52
C ILE A 91 -9.07 -3.33 -27.42
N PRO A 92 -8.91 -2.10 -27.93
CA PRO A 92 -7.76 -1.78 -28.75
C PRO A 92 -6.51 -1.92 -27.86
N LEU A 93 -5.78 -3.01 -28.07
CA LEU A 93 -4.40 -3.16 -27.62
C LEU A 93 -3.64 -2.06 -28.35
N VAL A 94 -3.44 -0.91 -27.68
CA VAL A 94 -2.44 0.06 -28.11
C VAL A 94 -1.15 -0.74 -28.23
N ALA A 95 -0.61 -0.81 -29.44
CA ALA A 95 0.59 -1.57 -29.72
C ALA A 95 1.72 -1.01 -28.86
N ALA A 96 2.00 -1.68 -27.73
CA ALA A 96 3.14 -1.38 -26.89
C ALA A 96 4.39 -1.61 -27.74
N ALA A 97 5.04 -0.53 -28.14
CA ALA A 97 6.38 -0.62 -28.67
C ALA A 97 7.28 -0.98 -27.48
N LEU A 98 7.58 -2.28 -27.33
CA LEU A 98 8.71 -2.72 -26.52
C LEU A 98 9.96 -2.12 -27.17
N VAL A 99 10.35 -0.93 -26.75
CA VAL A 99 11.66 -0.40 -27.06
C VAL A 99 12.62 -1.25 -26.24
N VAL A 100 13.17 -2.30 -26.86
CA VAL A 100 14.31 -3.03 -26.32
C VAL A 100 15.51 -2.09 -26.45
N GLY A 101 15.59 -1.11 -25.56
CA GLY A 101 16.79 -0.32 -25.37
C GLY A 101 17.85 -1.28 -24.84
N THR A 102 18.74 -1.76 -25.71
CA THR A 102 19.97 -2.39 -25.26
C THR A 102 20.78 -1.33 -24.54
N VAL A 103 20.74 -1.33 -23.21
CA VAL A 103 21.71 -0.60 -22.39
C VAL A 103 22.67 -1.63 -21.84
N ALA A 104 23.96 -1.34 -21.96
CA ALA A 104 25.02 -2.26 -21.62
C ALA A 104 24.93 -2.66 -20.14
N ALA A 105 24.91 -3.96 -19.89
CA ALA A 105 25.11 -4.50 -18.57
C ALA A 105 26.40 -3.92 -17.93
N VAL A 106 26.36 -3.86 -16.60
CA VAL A 106 27.47 -3.84 -15.65
C VAL A 106 27.79 -2.47 -15.00
N ASN A 107 27.27 -2.32 -13.76
CA ASN A 107 27.92 -1.71 -12.58
C ASN A 107 27.70 -0.26 -12.16
N TYR A 108 26.69 0.45 -12.66
CA TYR A 108 26.23 1.68 -11.97
C TYR A 108 24.76 1.91 -12.31
N ASN A 109 23.83 1.41 -11.48
CA ASN A 109 22.43 1.79 -11.63
C ASN A 109 22.30 3.20 -11.04
N PRO A 110 22.18 4.27 -11.85
CA PRO A 110 22.12 5.65 -11.36
C PRO A 110 20.92 5.83 -10.43
N THR A 111 19.83 5.10 -10.68
CA THR A 111 18.64 5.04 -9.83
C THR A 111 18.98 4.57 -8.42
N LEU A 112 19.82 3.54 -8.26
CA LEU A 112 20.26 3.10 -6.94
C LEU A 112 21.10 4.16 -6.22
N LYS A 113 21.95 4.90 -6.95
CA LYS A 113 22.69 6.02 -6.38
C LYS A 113 21.76 7.16 -5.97
N ASP A 114 20.78 7.50 -6.78
CA ASP A 114 19.83 8.57 -6.50
C ASP A 114 18.96 8.24 -5.27
N ILE A 115 18.62 6.97 -5.09
CA ILE A 115 17.77 6.55 -3.96
C ILE A 115 18.60 6.29 -2.69
N PHE A 116 19.72 5.59 -2.80
CA PHE A 116 20.49 5.09 -1.65
C PHE A 116 21.82 5.83 -1.43
N GLY A 117 22.17 6.81 -2.26
CA GLY A 117 23.45 7.51 -2.21
C GLY A 117 24.63 6.67 -2.72
N GLU A 118 25.86 7.10 -2.39
CA GLU A 118 27.08 6.44 -2.89
C GLU A 118 27.36 5.06 -2.28
N PHE A 119 26.73 4.73 -1.16
CA PHE A 119 26.97 3.49 -0.43
C PHE A 119 25.69 2.65 -0.36
N PHE A 120 25.65 1.57 -1.11
CA PHE A 120 24.61 0.54 -1.01
C PHE A 120 25.26 -0.85 -1.06
N PRO A 121 25.23 -1.62 0.05
CA PRO A 121 26.06 -2.81 0.22
C PRO A 121 25.61 -4.04 -0.59
N PHE A 122 24.43 -3.97 -1.21
CA PHE A 122 23.79 -5.07 -1.94
C PHE A 122 23.78 -4.85 -3.46
N LYS A 123 24.53 -3.86 -3.97
CA LYS A 123 24.56 -3.50 -5.40
C LYS A 123 24.80 -4.70 -6.32
N ASP A 124 25.72 -5.58 -5.91
CA ASP A 124 26.15 -6.71 -6.71
C ASP A 124 25.11 -7.86 -6.66
N GLN A 125 24.14 -7.79 -5.73
CA GLN A 125 23.06 -8.76 -5.56
C GLN A 125 21.80 -8.41 -6.38
N VAL A 126 21.72 -7.17 -6.89
CA VAL A 126 20.59 -6.74 -7.72
C VAL A 126 20.70 -7.38 -9.10
N GLN A 127 19.70 -8.18 -9.46
CA GLN A 127 19.57 -8.75 -10.79
C GLN A 127 19.03 -7.68 -11.75
N PRO A 128 19.69 -7.44 -12.89
CA PRO A 128 19.16 -6.53 -13.90
C PRO A 128 17.89 -7.12 -14.53
N ILE A 129 16.86 -6.29 -14.69
CA ILE A 129 15.64 -6.64 -15.43
C ILE A 129 15.68 -5.98 -16.80
N GLU A 130 15.96 -4.67 -16.83
CA GLU A 130 16.12 -3.83 -18.03
C GLU A 130 14.98 -4.03 -19.05
N LYS A 131 13.73 -4.10 -18.55
CA LYS A 131 12.52 -4.17 -19.38
C LYS A 131 11.77 -2.86 -19.29
N SER A 132 11.36 -2.32 -20.42
CA SER A 132 10.62 -1.06 -20.45
C SER A 132 9.38 -1.11 -21.33
N MET A 133 8.47 -0.19 -21.06
CA MET A 133 7.27 0.07 -21.84
C MET A 133 7.06 1.58 -21.92
N SER A 134 6.90 2.11 -23.13
CA SER A 134 6.54 3.51 -23.35
C SER A 134 5.05 3.64 -23.63
N ALA A 135 4.37 4.53 -22.90
CA ALA A 135 2.97 4.87 -23.08
C ALA A 135 2.68 6.25 -22.48
N GLU A 136 1.73 6.99 -23.07
CA GLU A 136 1.30 8.31 -22.58
C GLU A 136 2.44 9.33 -22.41
N GLY A 137 3.45 9.27 -23.30
CA GLY A 137 4.61 10.18 -23.28
C GLY A 137 5.63 9.90 -22.17
N LEU A 138 5.48 8.79 -21.46
CA LEU A 138 6.44 8.29 -20.48
C LEU A 138 6.99 6.92 -20.88
N THR A 139 8.27 6.70 -20.59
CA THR A 139 8.90 5.40 -20.61
C THR A 139 9.04 4.89 -19.18
N PHE A 140 8.34 3.80 -18.87
CA PHE A 140 8.47 3.04 -17.64
C PHE A 140 9.51 1.93 -17.81
N THR A 141 10.45 1.81 -16.88
CA THR A 141 11.52 0.81 -16.92
C THR A 141 11.58 0.05 -15.60
N ALA A 142 11.49 -1.28 -15.63
CA ALA A 142 11.95 -2.14 -14.55
C ALA A 142 13.47 -2.26 -14.66
N GLU A 143 14.17 -1.62 -13.73
CA GLU A 143 15.63 -1.50 -13.74
C GLU A 143 16.27 -2.80 -13.23
N GLY A 144 15.83 -3.26 -12.06
CA GLY A 144 16.40 -4.44 -11.43
C GLY A 144 15.64 -4.86 -10.19
N ALA A 145 16.03 -5.99 -9.63
CA ALA A 145 15.44 -6.50 -8.41
C ALA A 145 16.40 -7.36 -7.60
N LEU A 146 16.22 -7.33 -6.28
CA LEU A 146 16.83 -8.27 -5.34
C LEU A 146 15.70 -9.12 -4.76
N ILE A 147 15.68 -10.42 -5.04
CA ILE A 147 14.60 -11.30 -4.57
C ILE A 147 15.14 -12.52 -3.82
N ASP A 148 14.50 -12.83 -2.70
CA ASP A 148 14.62 -14.10 -2.03
C ASP A 148 13.40 -14.98 -2.35
N LYS A 149 13.20 -16.05 -1.57
CA LYS A 149 12.03 -16.92 -1.76
C LYS A 149 10.73 -16.15 -1.60
N LYS A 150 10.59 -15.31 -0.59
CA LYS A 150 9.29 -14.69 -0.21
C LYS A 150 9.34 -13.18 -0.03
N SER A 151 10.51 -12.58 -0.14
CA SER A 151 10.72 -11.15 0.01
C SER A 151 11.44 -10.65 -1.24
N GLY A 152 11.18 -9.41 -1.64
CA GLY A 152 11.82 -8.83 -2.80
C GLY A 152 11.85 -7.30 -2.76
N LEU A 153 12.90 -6.73 -3.31
CA LEU A 153 13.04 -5.31 -3.59
C LEU A 153 13.06 -5.14 -5.10
N PHE A 154 12.15 -4.35 -5.66
CA PHE A 154 12.14 -4.00 -7.08
C PHE A 154 12.46 -2.52 -7.26
N ILE A 155 13.25 -2.24 -8.30
CA ILE A 155 13.68 -0.90 -8.66
C ILE A 155 13.12 -0.63 -10.05
N ALA A 156 12.40 0.47 -10.18
CA ALA A 156 11.83 0.92 -11.44
C ALA A 156 12.02 2.43 -11.61
N SER A 157 11.79 2.92 -12.83
CA SER A 157 11.88 4.34 -13.14
C SER A 157 10.86 4.75 -14.19
N PHE A 158 10.56 6.05 -14.21
CA PHE A 158 9.87 6.73 -15.30
C PHE A 158 10.76 7.85 -15.83
N THR A 159 10.78 7.99 -17.15
CA THR A 159 11.35 9.14 -17.86
C THR A 159 10.32 9.70 -18.83
N LYS A 160 10.35 11.02 -19.06
CA LYS A 160 9.51 11.63 -20.10
C LYS A 160 10.14 11.39 -21.47
N ASP A 161 9.34 10.96 -22.44
CA ASP A 161 9.82 10.65 -23.80
C ASP A 161 10.40 11.89 -24.51
N ASP A 162 9.97 13.09 -24.10
CA ASP A 162 10.48 14.37 -24.59
C ASP A 162 11.77 14.85 -23.89
N GLY A 163 12.26 14.10 -22.89
CA GLY A 163 13.43 14.45 -22.08
C GLY A 163 13.19 15.59 -21.08
N GLY A 164 11.93 16.00 -20.87
CA GLY A 164 11.53 16.99 -19.88
C GLY A 164 11.66 16.51 -18.44
N THR A 165 11.38 17.40 -17.50
CA THR A 165 11.47 17.13 -16.05
C THR A 165 10.10 16.84 -15.43
N PHE A 166 10.09 16.05 -14.36
CA PHE A 166 8.95 15.91 -13.45
C PHE A 166 8.86 17.09 -12.49
N GLU A 167 7.67 17.33 -11.96
CA GLU A 167 7.44 18.37 -10.96
C GLU A 167 7.88 17.89 -9.58
N GLU A 168 8.27 18.83 -8.71
CA GLU A 168 8.58 18.49 -7.33
C GLU A 168 7.33 17.93 -6.61
N GLY A 169 7.52 16.87 -5.83
CA GLY A 169 6.41 16.12 -5.23
C GLY A 169 5.74 15.10 -6.16
N SER A 170 6.27 14.87 -7.37
CA SER A 170 5.75 13.82 -8.26
C SER A 170 5.99 12.43 -7.69
N GLU A 171 4.99 11.56 -7.79
CA GLU A 171 5.06 10.17 -7.40
C GLU A 171 4.16 9.28 -8.26
N VAL A 172 4.48 7.98 -8.30
CA VAL A 172 3.59 6.99 -8.93
C VAL A 172 2.36 6.80 -8.05
N LYS A 173 1.17 6.88 -8.64
CA LYS A 173 -0.09 6.76 -7.90
C LYS A 173 -0.30 5.34 -7.38
N GLN A 174 -0.07 4.35 -8.23
CA GLN A 174 -0.19 2.95 -7.88
C GLN A 174 0.87 2.13 -8.61
N MET A 175 1.51 1.22 -7.89
CA MET A 175 2.42 0.25 -8.45
C MET A 175 2.28 -1.07 -7.69
N GLN A 176 2.35 -2.19 -8.39
CA GLN A 176 2.12 -3.52 -7.83
C GLN A 176 2.85 -4.61 -8.61
N VAL A 177 3.16 -5.71 -7.93
CA VAL A 177 3.72 -6.92 -8.56
C VAL A 177 2.65 -8.00 -8.57
N GLN A 178 2.48 -8.66 -9.70
CA GLN A 178 1.59 -9.81 -9.88
C GLN A 178 2.41 -11.07 -10.18
N THR A 179 1.94 -12.19 -9.64
CA THR A 179 2.47 -13.54 -9.89
C THR A 179 1.45 -14.34 -10.71
N GLU A 180 1.88 -15.32 -11.51
CA GLU A 180 0.95 -16.16 -12.30
C GLU A 180 -0.03 -16.94 -11.42
N ARG A 181 0.43 -17.36 -10.24
CA ARG A 181 -0.41 -18.02 -9.24
C ARG A 181 -0.98 -16.97 -8.30
N LEU A 182 -2.26 -17.13 -7.93
CA LEU A 182 -2.87 -16.30 -6.89
C LEU A 182 -2.05 -16.43 -5.60
N SER A 183 -1.51 -15.31 -5.14
CA SER A 183 -0.69 -15.22 -3.94
C SER A 183 -1.20 -14.09 -3.06
N SER A 184 -1.04 -14.23 -1.74
CA SER A 184 -1.22 -13.11 -0.82
C SER A 184 0.09 -12.36 -0.77
N MET A 185 0.07 -11.10 -1.19
CA MET A 185 1.24 -10.24 -1.23
C MET A 185 0.94 -8.95 -0.47
N GLY A 186 1.94 -8.46 0.26
CA GLY A 186 1.96 -7.12 0.81
C GLY A 186 3.10 -6.35 0.15
N TRP A 187 2.86 -5.11 -0.26
CA TRP A 187 3.90 -4.28 -0.85
C TRP A 187 3.80 -2.83 -0.38
N GLY A 188 4.96 -2.20 -0.25
CA GLY A 188 5.13 -0.77 -0.05
C GLY A 188 5.79 -0.15 -1.27
N VAL A 189 5.36 1.04 -1.67
CA VAL A 189 5.92 1.78 -2.80
C VAL A 189 6.49 3.10 -2.30
N GLN A 190 7.71 3.41 -2.73
CA GLN A 190 8.34 4.70 -2.52
C GLN A 190 8.70 5.32 -3.87
N SER A 191 8.50 6.63 -4.01
CA SER A 191 8.93 7.40 -5.17
C SER A 191 9.94 8.46 -4.77
N SER A 192 10.92 8.73 -5.62
CA SER A 192 11.86 9.83 -5.46
C SER A 192 12.26 10.41 -6.81
N LEU A 193 12.64 11.68 -6.83
CA LEU A 193 13.17 12.31 -8.03
C LEU A 193 14.70 12.24 -8.04
N SER A 194 15.25 11.94 -9.22
CA SER A 194 16.66 12.23 -9.54
C SER A 194 17.00 13.71 -9.32
N GLU A 195 18.28 14.02 -9.09
CA GLU A 195 18.76 15.39 -8.83
C GLU A 195 18.37 16.38 -9.95
N ASP A 196 18.41 15.94 -11.21
CA ASP A 196 18.05 16.77 -12.38
C ASP A 196 16.54 16.77 -12.69
N LYS A 197 15.75 16.06 -11.89
CA LYS A 197 14.30 15.88 -12.00
C LYS A 197 13.84 15.23 -13.31
N LYS A 198 14.73 14.63 -14.12
CA LYS A 198 14.34 13.99 -15.40
C LYS A 198 13.86 12.56 -15.24
N GLN A 199 14.17 11.95 -14.10
CA GLN A 199 13.78 10.60 -13.77
C GLN A 199 13.01 10.56 -12.45
N LEU A 200 11.86 9.90 -12.46
CA LEU A 200 11.09 9.53 -11.28
C LEU A 200 11.44 8.07 -10.95
N ASN A 201 12.14 7.89 -9.86
CA ASN A 201 12.62 6.61 -9.36
C ASN A 201 11.57 5.99 -8.44
N CYS A 202 11.39 4.68 -8.52
CA CYS A 202 10.45 3.96 -7.69
C CYS A 202 11.09 2.71 -7.08
N ILE A 203 10.80 2.46 -5.80
CA ILE A 203 11.12 1.22 -5.12
C ILE A 203 9.84 0.52 -4.68
N ILE A 204 9.82 -0.80 -4.84
CA ILE A 204 8.82 -1.68 -4.26
C ILE A 204 9.49 -2.61 -3.28
N ASP A 205 9.08 -2.55 -2.03
CA ASP A 205 9.33 -3.63 -1.08
C ASP A 205 8.15 -4.59 -1.11
N LEU A 206 8.43 -5.86 -1.34
CA LEU A 206 7.45 -6.91 -1.56
C LEU A 206 7.66 -8.04 -0.55
N SER A 207 6.55 -8.49 0.03
CA SER A 207 6.44 -9.76 0.73
C SER A 207 5.37 -10.62 0.07
N SER A 208 5.61 -11.93 -0.01
CA SER A 208 4.70 -12.90 -0.62
C SER A 208 4.62 -14.17 0.20
N ASN A 209 3.44 -14.79 0.23
CA ASN A 209 3.30 -16.13 0.79
C ASN A 209 3.81 -17.24 -0.15
N GLN A 210 4.11 -16.92 -1.41
CA GLN A 210 4.62 -17.83 -2.44
C GLN A 210 6.07 -17.53 -2.84
N GLN A 211 6.67 -18.45 -3.59
CA GLN A 211 8.05 -18.31 -4.07
C GLN A 211 8.14 -17.26 -5.18
N LEU A 212 8.97 -16.22 -5.07
CA LEU A 212 9.09 -15.17 -6.09
C LEU A 212 9.97 -15.55 -7.30
N TYR A 213 11.11 -16.22 -7.07
CA TYR A 213 12.02 -16.59 -8.16
C TYR A 213 11.54 -17.81 -8.97
N GLY A 214 11.98 -17.88 -10.22
CA GLY A 214 11.70 -19.01 -11.12
C GLY A 214 10.28 -19.05 -11.68
N GLN A 215 9.46 -18.05 -11.38
CA GLN A 215 8.15 -17.85 -12.00
C GLN A 215 8.12 -16.51 -12.74
N LYS A 216 7.14 -16.37 -13.64
CA LYS A 216 6.88 -15.10 -14.33
C LYS A 216 6.26 -14.10 -13.34
N LEU A 217 6.86 -12.92 -13.30
CA LEU A 217 6.40 -11.76 -12.56
C LEU A 217 5.94 -10.68 -13.53
N THR A 218 4.91 -9.95 -13.12
CA THR A 218 4.43 -8.79 -13.85
C THR A 218 4.50 -7.59 -12.93
N LEU A 219 5.26 -6.57 -13.33
CA LEU A 219 5.27 -5.28 -12.66
C LEU A 219 4.32 -4.33 -13.38
N GLU A 220 3.32 -3.83 -12.65
CA GLU A 220 2.30 -2.92 -13.15
C GLU A 220 2.39 -1.59 -12.41
N ALA A 221 2.24 -0.50 -13.16
CA ALA A 221 2.13 0.83 -12.61
C ALA A 221 1.00 1.59 -13.29
N SER A 222 0.35 2.48 -12.55
CA SER A 222 -0.67 3.36 -13.10
C SER A 222 -0.69 4.71 -12.42
N GLY A 223 -0.86 5.73 -13.25
CA GLY A 223 -1.00 7.12 -12.84
C GLY A 223 0.29 7.76 -12.29
N ILE A 224 0.44 9.04 -12.56
CA ILE A 224 1.40 9.92 -11.87
C ILE A 224 0.57 11.00 -11.16
N ARG A 225 0.91 11.25 -9.90
CA ARG A 225 0.30 12.31 -9.09
C ARG A 225 1.37 13.21 -8.51
N VAL A 226 0.99 14.41 -8.11
CA VAL A 226 1.92 15.38 -7.52
C VAL A 226 1.37 15.86 -6.19
N TRP A 227 2.21 15.80 -5.15
CA TRP A 227 1.90 16.37 -3.86
C TRP A 227 1.85 17.89 -3.95
N ARG A 228 0.72 18.47 -3.55
CA ARG A 228 0.49 19.90 -3.47
C ARG A 228 0.33 20.27 -2.00
N ASN A 229 1.13 21.24 -1.57
CA ASN A 229 0.90 21.98 -0.33
C ASN A 229 0.60 23.42 -0.72
N LEU A 230 -0.65 23.83 -0.54
CA LEU A 230 -1.09 25.20 -0.76
C LEU A 230 -1.50 25.78 0.59
N SER A 231 -1.02 26.98 0.90
CA SER A 231 -1.50 27.70 2.09
C SER A 231 -1.65 29.19 1.84
N LYS A 232 -2.58 29.79 2.56
CA LYS A 232 -2.90 31.20 2.48
C LYS A 232 -3.22 31.73 3.87
N VAL A 233 -2.82 32.98 4.09
CA VAL A 233 -3.15 33.72 5.30
C VAL A 233 -4.52 34.34 5.09
N SER A 234 -5.39 34.17 6.08
CA SER A 234 -6.72 34.76 6.11
C SER A 234 -6.64 36.25 6.39
N ASP A 235 -7.47 37.03 5.71
CA ASP A 235 -7.68 38.45 5.99
C ASP A 235 -8.72 38.69 7.10
N ILE A 236 -9.30 37.61 7.65
CA ILE A 236 -10.23 37.70 8.77
C ILE A 236 -9.50 38.17 10.01
N LYS A 237 -10.09 39.17 10.66
CA LYS A 237 -9.71 39.63 11.98
C LYS A 237 -10.45 38.81 13.03
N LEU A 238 -9.71 38.07 13.84
CA LEU A 238 -10.28 37.13 14.81
C LEU A 238 -11.04 37.85 15.92
N GLU A 239 -10.63 39.06 16.28
CA GLU A 239 -11.30 39.91 17.26
C GLU A 239 -12.67 40.41 16.78
N GLU A 240 -12.93 40.39 15.46
CA GLU A 240 -14.21 40.77 14.86
C GLU A 240 -15.17 39.55 14.73
N LEU A 241 -14.68 38.33 14.91
CA LEU A 241 -15.52 37.13 14.88
C LEU A 241 -16.40 37.04 16.12
N THR A 242 -17.67 36.66 15.91
CA THR A 242 -18.58 36.37 17.03
C THR A 242 -18.27 34.97 17.56
N PRO A 243 -17.84 34.81 18.83
CA PRO A 243 -17.54 33.50 19.36
C PRO A 243 -18.79 32.63 19.45
N ILE A 244 -18.68 31.39 18.99
CA ILE A 244 -19.72 30.36 19.13
C ILE A 244 -19.09 29.18 19.85
N GLU A 245 -19.55 28.93 21.06
CA GLU A 245 -19.20 27.73 21.83
C GLU A 245 -20.14 26.59 21.43
N ILE A 246 -19.59 25.47 20.98
CA ILE A 246 -20.36 24.25 20.74
C ILE A 246 -20.46 23.47 22.05
N LYS A 247 -21.61 23.60 22.73
CA LYS A 247 -21.87 22.97 24.05
C LYS A 247 -22.11 21.46 24.02
N GLN A 248 -22.35 20.91 22.83
CA GLN A 248 -22.49 19.48 22.60
C GLN A 248 -21.12 18.88 22.23
N PRO A 249 -20.93 17.56 22.29
CA PRO A 249 -19.71 16.95 21.74
C PRO A 249 -19.51 17.45 20.31
N TRP A 250 -18.33 18.02 20.01
CA TRP A 250 -18.09 18.71 18.75
C TRP A 250 -18.30 17.81 17.51
N LYS A 251 -18.09 16.50 17.66
CA LYS A 251 -18.37 15.47 16.62
C LYS A 251 -19.86 15.38 16.25
N SER A 252 -20.74 15.64 17.22
CA SER A 252 -22.20 15.57 17.05
C SER A 252 -22.81 16.88 16.54
N TYR A 253 -22.03 17.94 16.46
CA TYR A 253 -22.49 19.23 15.95
C TYR A 253 -22.74 19.19 14.44
N THR A 254 -23.76 19.89 13.96
CA THR A 254 -24.10 19.95 12.53
C THR A 254 -23.65 21.27 11.92
N SER A 255 -22.94 21.23 10.80
CA SER A 255 -22.36 22.41 10.11
C SER A 255 -23.37 23.54 9.85
N ALA A 256 -24.65 23.18 9.63
CA ALA A 256 -25.75 24.13 9.48
C ALA A 256 -25.98 25.07 10.68
N LEU A 257 -25.46 24.74 11.86
CA LEU A 257 -25.59 25.53 13.09
C LEU A 257 -24.37 26.42 13.38
N GLY A 258 -23.41 26.48 12.47
CA GLY A 258 -22.13 27.16 12.68
C GLY A 258 -22.04 28.51 12.05
N LEU A 259 -20.87 29.12 12.25
CA LEU A 259 -20.46 30.33 11.56
C LEU A 259 -20.47 30.12 10.05
N ASN A 260 -20.08 28.93 9.56
CA ASN A 260 -19.96 28.62 8.14
C ASN A 260 -19.14 29.71 7.39
N GLN A 261 -18.15 30.26 8.09
CA GLN A 261 -17.37 31.41 7.66
C GLN A 261 -16.24 30.92 6.76
N ILE A 262 -16.20 31.41 5.53
CA ILE A 262 -15.07 31.15 4.63
C ILE A 262 -13.84 31.84 5.20
N LEU A 263 -12.78 31.09 5.50
CA LEU A 263 -11.55 31.64 6.05
C LEU A 263 -10.65 32.27 4.98
N VAL A 264 -10.57 31.65 3.80
CA VAL A 264 -9.77 32.11 2.66
C VAL A 264 -10.57 31.86 1.39
N GLU A 265 -10.68 32.86 0.51
CA GLU A 265 -11.44 32.76 -0.75
C GLU A 265 -10.93 31.64 -1.69
N ASP A 266 -9.60 31.46 -1.74
CA ASP A 266 -8.96 30.39 -2.52
C ASP A 266 -9.34 28.98 -2.02
N PHE A 267 -9.79 28.87 -0.77
CA PHE A 267 -10.19 27.62 -0.10
C PHE A 267 -11.62 27.73 0.46
N LYS A 268 -12.55 28.24 -0.34
CA LYS A 268 -13.96 28.49 0.07
C LYS A 268 -14.71 27.26 0.58
N GLU A 269 -14.22 26.06 0.26
CA GLU A 269 -14.73 24.79 0.77
C GLU A 269 -14.40 24.57 2.25
N ILE A 270 -13.33 25.19 2.75
CA ILE A 270 -12.91 25.12 4.15
C ILE A 270 -13.60 26.24 4.92
N LYS A 271 -14.45 25.85 5.86
CA LYS A 271 -15.28 26.75 6.64
C LYS A 271 -14.92 26.68 8.10
N LEU A 272 -14.87 27.84 8.75
CA LEU A 272 -14.89 27.95 10.19
C LEU A 272 -16.34 27.81 10.65
N ASP A 273 -16.61 26.76 11.42
CA ASP A 273 -17.93 26.46 11.97
C ASP A 273 -18.08 26.96 13.40
N ALA A 274 -17.01 26.92 14.19
CA ALA A 274 -16.98 27.49 15.52
C ALA A 274 -15.60 28.04 15.88
N PHE A 275 -15.64 29.09 16.70
CA PHE A 275 -14.48 29.75 17.29
C PHE A 275 -14.88 30.17 18.70
N TYR A 276 -14.10 29.79 19.71
CA TYR A 276 -14.28 30.33 21.05
C TYR A 276 -12.97 30.35 21.82
N VAL A 277 -12.93 31.22 22.83
CA VAL A 277 -11.82 31.31 23.77
C VAL A 277 -12.27 30.72 25.09
N SER A 278 -11.58 29.68 25.53
CA SER A 278 -11.81 28.97 26.78
C SER A 278 -10.63 29.16 27.73
N ASP A 279 -10.68 28.51 28.89
CA ASP A 279 -9.56 28.47 29.83
C ASP A 279 -8.37 27.66 29.28
N THR A 280 -8.61 26.80 28.28
CA THR A 280 -7.59 25.96 27.62
C THR A 280 -6.96 26.61 26.41
N GLY A 281 -7.45 27.78 25.97
CA GLY A 281 -6.88 28.57 24.88
C GLY A 281 -7.91 28.98 23.83
N ILE A 282 -7.46 29.14 22.59
CA ILE A 282 -8.33 29.37 21.44
C ILE A 282 -8.70 28.01 20.84
N GLU A 283 -10.00 27.77 20.66
CA GLU A 283 -10.54 26.53 20.11
C GLU A 283 -11.32 26.81 18.83
N LEU A 284 -11.08 25.96 17.82
CA LEU A 284 -11.65 26.09 16.48
C LEU A 284 -12.29 24.78 16.06
N ILE A 285 -13.38 24.88 15.31
CA ILE A 285 -13.92 23.76 14.55
C ILE A 285 -14.07 24.21 13.11
N THR A 286 -13.52 23.44 12.19
CA THR A 286 -13.68 23.65 10.76
C THR A 286 -14.28 22.46 10.06
N SER A 287 -14.84 22.71 8.89
CA SER A 287 -15.36 21.65 8.03
C SER A 287 -15.09 21.88 6.56
N TYR A 288 -15.01 20.78 5.81
CA TYR A 288 -14.83 20.78 4.36
C TYR A 288 -15.35 19.49 3.74
N TYR A 289 -15.74 19.57 2.47
CA TYR A 289 -16.10 18.41 1.66
C TYR A 289 -14.87 17.91 0.92
N ASP A 290 -14.77 16.60 0.73
CA ASP A 290 -13.81 16.02 -0.21
C ASP A 290 -14.08 16.57 -1.61
N GLN A 291 -13.05 17.12 -2.25
CA GLN A 291 -13.17 17.57 -3.63
C GLN A 291 -13.10 16.41 -4.61
N VAL A 292 -13.96 16.44 -5.63
CA VAL A 292 -13.97 15.44 -6.70
C VAL A 292 -12.63 15.50 -7.46
N ASN A 293 -11.98 14.34 -7.62
CA ASN A 293 -10.66 14.15 -8.24
C ASN A 293 -9.44 14.60 -7.42
N ILE A 294 -9.62 14.97 -6.15
CA ILE A 294 -8.52 15.21 -5.23
C ILE A 294 -8.38 13.98 -4.32
N GLU A 295 -7.17 13.43 -4.25
CA GLU A 295 -6.87 12.27 -3.41
C GLU A 295 -6.13 12.69 -2.15
N ASN A 296 -6.50 12.05 -1.03
CA ASN A 296 -5.92 12.27 0.29
C ASN A 296 -5.88 13.76 0.66
N GLN A 297 -6.96 14.48 0.36
CA GLN A 297 -7.09 15.87 0.77
C GLN A 297 -7.06 15.93 2.30
N SER A 298 -6.19 16.77 2.85
CA SER A 298 -6.17 17.10 4.27
C SER A 298 -6.01 18.61 4.42
N THR A 299 -6.78 19.17 5.34
CA THR A 299 -6.69 20.60 5.65
C THR A 299 -5.97 20.80 6.97
N TYR A 300 -5.27 21.91 7.08
CA TYR A 300 -4.64 22.30 8.34
C TYR A 300 -4.82 23.78 8.60
N ILE A 301 -4.82 24.13 9.88
CA ILE A 301 -4.87 25.50 10.34
C ILE A 301 -3.68 25.75 11.26
N GLU A 302 -2.93 26.79 10.94
CA GLU A 302 -1.93 27.39 11.82
C GLU A 302 -2.41 28.78 12.26
N MET A 303 -1.85 29.30 13.34
CA MET A 303 -2.00 30.69 13.75
C MET A 303 -0.71 31.46 13.55
N ILE A 304 -0.78 32.60 12.86
CA ILE A 304 0.31 33.55 12.73
C ILE A 304 0.14 34.65 13.77
N ASP A 305 1.18 34.90 14.56
CA ASP A 305 1.26 36.09 15.42
C ASP A 305 1.93 37.23 14.66
N GLU A 306 1.16 38.26 14.31
CA GLU A 306 1.63 39.41 13.55
C GLU A 306 2.67 40.26 14.31
N ARG A 307 2.77 40.13 15.65
CA ARG A 307 3.78 40.84 16.44
C ARG A 307 5.18 40.26 16.20
N THR A 308 5.26 38.94 15.99
CA THR A 308 6.52 38.19 15.88
C THR A 308 6.79 37.67 14.47
N GLY A 309 5.75 37.57 13.64
CA GLY A 309 5.76 36.90 12.34
C GLY A 309 5.84 35.38 12.42
N GLN A 310 5.76 34.79 13.62
CA GLN A 310 5.87 33.34 13.81
C GLN A 310 4.53 32.65 13.51
N SER A 311 4.62 31.48 12.85
CA SER A 311 3.49 30.57 12.66
C SER A 311 3.52 29.47 13.71
N TYR A 312 2.35 29.12 14.23
CA TYR A 312 2.19 28.11 15.27
C TYR A 312 1.18 27.06 14.83
N GLU A 313 1.57 25.81 15.00
CA GLU A 313 0.68 24.66 14.88
C GLU A 313 -0.25 24.56 16.11
N PRO A 314 -1.40 23.88 15.97
CA PRO A 314 -2.28 23.62 17.09
C PRO A 314 -1.59 22.70 18.11
N SER A 315 -1.77 23.01 19.39
CA SER A 315 -1.29 22.16 20.48
C SER A 315 -2.01 20.81 20.55
N GLN A 316 -3.24 20.75 20.03
CA GLN A 316 -4.06 19.55 19.89
C GLN A 316 -4.91 19.66 18.63
N SER A 317 -5.07 18.55 17.91
CA SER A 317 -5.98 18.45 16.77
C SER A 317 -6.69 17.11 16.76
N GLU A 318 -7.96 17.11 16.41
CA GLU A 318 -8.73 15.89 16.14
C GLU A 318 -9.47 16.00 14.82
N HIS A 319 -9.53 14.90 14.08
CA HIS A 319 -10.27 14.77 12.83
C HIS A 319 -11.49 13.86 13.02
N TYR A 320 -12.59 14.18 12.34
CA TYR A 320 -13.80 13.37 12.33
C TYR A 320 -14.54 13.44 10.99
N TRP A 321 -14.74 12.29 10.36
CA TRP A 321 -15.64 12.14 9.22
C TRP A 321 -17.09 11.99 9.70
N SER A 322 -17.96 12.91 9.27
CA SER A 322 -19.40 12.83 9.56
C SER A 322 -20.13 12.12 8.42
N GLU A 323 -20.44 10.83 8.59
CA GLU A 323 -21.20 10.06 7.58
C GLU A 323 -22.55 10.70 7.25
N LYS A 324 -23.22 11.27 8.24
CA LYS A 324 -24.54 11.89 8.09
C LYS A 324 -24.51 13.11 7.17
N GLU A 325 -23.45 13.90 7.24
CA GLU A 325 -23.28 15.12 6.45
C GLU A 325 -22.35 14.92 5.25
N ALA A 326 -21.71 13.76 5.13
CA ALA A 326 -20.64 13.47 4.19
C ALA A 326 -19.58 14.59 4.17
N LEU A 327 -19.10 14.94 5.36
CA LEU A 327 -18.27 16.13 5.60
C LEU A 327 -17.16 15.82 6.60
N ASN A 328 -15.95 16.29 6.31
CA ASN A 328 -14.83 16.27 7.24
C ASN A 328 -14.97 17.40 8.26
N LYS A 329 -14.65 17.10 9.52
CA LYS A 329 -14.62 18.08 10.60
C LYS A 329 -13.30 17.97 11.35
N ASP A 330 -12.64 19.11 11.53
CA ASP A 330 -11.41 19.21 12.30
C ASP A 330 -11.64 20.10 13.52
N TYR A 331 -11.11 19.66 14.64
CA TYR A 331 -11.07 20.42 15.89
C TYR A 331 -9.63 20.77 16.21
N TYR A 332 -9.38 22.02 16.57
CA TYR A 332 -8.04 22.54 16.87
C TYR A 332 -8.02 23.31 18.19
N VAL A 333 -6.93 23.16 18.95
CA VAL A 333 -6.68 23.90 20.20
C VAL A 333 -5.34 24.60 20.14
N PHE A 334 -5.33 25.92 20.37
CA PHE A 334 -4.13 26.74 20.51
C PHE A 334 -4.04 27.24 21.96
N ASN A 335 -3.40 26.45 22.83
CA ASN A 335 -3.31 26.73 24.27
C ASN A 335 -2.31 27.85 24.63
N GLN A 336 -1.46 28.25 23.68
CA GLN A 336 -0.46 29.28 23.84
C GLN A 336 -1.03 30.71 23.74
N PHE A 337 -2.26 30.86 23.22
CA PHE A 337 -2.88 32.16 22.99
C PHE A 337 -4.09 32.39 23.89
N LYS A 338 -4.33 33.67 24.18
CA LYS A 338 -5.47 34.12 24.98
C LYS A 338 -6.31 35.13 24.22
N LYS A 339 -7.42 35.53 24.83
CA LYS A 339 -8.34 36.52 24.25
C LYS A 339 -7.64 37.84 23.89
N GLU A 340 -6.65 38.25 24.67
CA GLU A 340 -5.92 39.50 24.46
C GLU A 340 -5.02 39.47 23.22
N ASP A 341 -4.68 38.26 22.74
CA ASP A 341 -3.84 38.08 21.56
C ASP A 341 -4.63 38.18 20.24
N LEU A 342 -5.96 38.02 20.28
CA LEU A 342 -6.81 37.98 19.07
C LEU A 342 -6.56 39.08 18.03
N PRO A 343 -6.36 40.37 18.42
CA PRO A 343 -6.09 41.45 17.45
C PRO A 343 -4.76 41.32 16.68
N TYR A 344 -3.91 40.38 17.09
CA TYR A 344 -2.59 40.16 16.50
C TYR A 344 -2.47 38.78 15.85
N LEU A 345 -3.57 38.01 15.80
CA LEU A 345 -3.56 36.65 15.29
C LEU A 345 -4.26 36.59 13.94
N LYS A 346 -3.69 35.80 13.02
CA LYS A 346 -4.31 35.45 11.74
C LYS A 346 -4.31 33.95 11.55
N PHE A 347 -5.34 33.43 10.90
CA PHE A 347 -5.31 32.05 10.43
C PHE A 347 -4.40 31.93 9.22
N LYS A 348 -3.58 30.89 9.19
CA LYS A 348 -3.00 30.36 7.95
C LYS A 348 -3.69 29.03 7.68
N VAL A 349 -4.48 29.01 6.63
CA VAL A 349 -5.23 27.83 6.19
C VAL A 349 -4.43 27.16 5.10
N GLY A 350 -4.24 25.86 5.21
CA GLY A 350 -3.58 25.08 4.21
C GLY A 350 -4.38 23.87 3.77
N ASN A 351 -4.10 23.45 2.55
CA ASN A 351 -4.69 22.31 1.88
C ASN A 351 -3.55 21.48 1.28
N ASN A 352 -3.49 20.23 1.72
CA ASN A 352 -2.53 19.23 1.31
C ASN A 352 -3.27 18.17 0.50
N TYR A 353 -2.81 17.89 -0.70
CA TYR A 353 -3.46 16.88 -1.52
C TYR A 353 -2.57 16.33 -2.62
N PHE A 354 -2.98 15.20 -3.19
CA PHE A 354 -2.44 14.73 -4.45
C PHE A 354 -3.29 15.18 -5.62
N GLU A 355 -2.64 15.84 -6.57
CA GLU A 355 -3.21 16.15 -7.88
C GLU A 355 -2.84 15.04 -8.87
N ASN A 356 -3.82 14.38 -9.48
CA ASN A 356 -3.57 13.43 -10.56
C ASN A 356 -3.16 14.20 -11.82
N VAL A 357 -1.91 14.04 -12.27
CA VAL A 357 -1.36 14.76 -13.44
C VAL A 357 -1.33 13.92 -14.71
N LEU A 358 -1.36 12.59 -14.58
CA LEU A 358 -1.39 11.68 -15.72
C LEU A 358 -2.09 10.37 -15.33
N ASP A 359 -3.02 9.88 -16.16
CA ASP A 359 -3.73 8.61 -15.97
C ASP A 359 -3.19 7.51 -16.91
N GLY A 360 -1.88 7.29 -16.89
CA GLY A 360 -1.23 6.25 -17.69
C GLY A 360 -1.28 4.86 -17.06
N LYS A 361 -1.01 3.83 -17.87
CA LYS A 361 -0.87 2.43 -17.43
C LYS A 361 0.33 1.80 -18.10
N TRP A 362 1.20 1.18 -17.30
CA TRP A 362 2.41 0.52 -17.76
C TRP A 362 2.52 -0.86 -17.14
N GLN A 363 3.05 -1.79 -17.92
CA GLN A 363 3.20 -3.17 -17.53
C GLN A 363 4.45 -3.75 -18.17
N VAL A 364 5.28 -4.41 -17.38
CA VAL A 364 6.42 -5.18 -17.87
C VAL A 364 6.43 -6.56 -17.23
N GLU A 365 6.74 -7.56 -18.03
CA GLU A 365 6.81 -8.95 -17.61
C GLU A 365 8.25 -9.44 -17.64
N PHE A 366 8.67 -10.14 -16.59
CA PHE A 366 10.01 -10.67 -16.48
C PHE A 366 10.03 -11.90 -15.56
N GLN A 367 11.15 -12.59 -15.53
CA GLN A 367 11.40 -13.70 -14.61
C GLN A 367 12.76 -13.46 -13.98
N LEU A 368 12.85 -13.72 -12.68
CA LEU A 368 14.07 -13.55 -11.91
C LEU A 368 14.57 -14.91 -11.44
N ASP A 369 15.88 -15.04 -11.36
CA ASP A 369 16.53 -16.22 -10.80
C ASP A 369 16.58 -16.12 -9.27
N LYS A 370 16.87 -17.25 -8.62
CA LYS A 370 17.13 -17.24 -7.17
C LYS A 370 18.36 -16.38 -6.89
N ASN A 371 18.30 -15.50 -5.89
CA ASN A 371 19.48 -14.80 -5.40
C ASN A 371 20.60 -15.80 -5.05
N SER A 372 21.72 -15.70 -5.79
CA SER A 372 22.89 -16.56 -5.60
C SER A 372 23.84 -16.03 -4.52
N GLN A 373 23.72 -14.76 -4.15
CA GLN A 373 24.56 -14.12 -3.15
C GLN A 373 23.92 -14.26 -1.77
N THR A 374 24.05 -15.45 -1.20
CA THR A 374 23.55 -15.76 0.15
C THR A 374 24.63 -16.50 0.94
N LYS A 375 24.64 -16.31 2.26
CA LYS A 375 25.37 -17.19 3.17
C LYS A 375 24.46 -18.31 3.60
N THR A 376 24.68 -19.50 3.04
CA THR A 376 23.90 -20.70 3.37
C THR A 376 24.73 -21.64 4.24
N ARG A 377 24.16 -22.09 5.36
CA ARG A 377 24.75 -23.14 6.18
C ARG A 377 23.76 -24.28 6.40
N HIS A 378 24.19 -25.48 6.02
CA HIS A 378 23.51 -26.72 6.38
C HIS A 378 24.04 -27.23 7.73
N MET A 379 23.14 -27.66 8.60
CA MET A 379 23.50 -28.13 9.94
C MET A 379 22.43 -29.07 10.50
N SER A 380 22.60 -29.51 11.75
CA SER A 380 21.54 -30.16 12.53
C SER A 380 21.59 -29.59 13.95
N GLN A 381 21.08 -28.37 14.10
CA GLN A 381 21.09 -27.64 15.37
C GLN A 381 19.72 -27.71 16.01
N THR A 382 19.64 -28.19 17.26
CA THR A 382 18.36 -28.18 17.98
C THR A 382 18.26 -26.91 18.83
N ILE A 383 17.18 -26.16 18.62
CA ILE A 383 16.77 -25.03 19.46
C ILE A 383 15.60 -25.51 20.31
N LYS A 384 15.72 -25.37 21.64
CA LYS A 384 14.67 -25.75 22.59
C LYS A 384 14.42 -24.59 23.53
N ASN A 385 13.19 -24.10 23.54
CA ASN A 385 12.70 -23.14 24.53
C ASN A 385 11.50 -23.75 25.26
N GLU A 386 10.84 -22.97 26.11
CA GLU A 386 9.69 -23.44 26.90
C GLU A 386 8.50 -23.87 26.03
N LYS A 387 8.37 -23.28 24.83
CA LYS A 387 7.22 -23.46 23.95
C LYS A 387 7.41 -24.56 22.91
N GLN A 388 8.64 -24.82 22.47
CA GLN A 388 8.90 -25.70 21.34
C GLN A 388 10.30 -26.30 21.29
N LYS A 389 10.42 -27.36 20.47
CA LYS A 389 11.69 -27.98 20.07
C LYS A 389 11.77 -27.99 18.55
N LEU A 390 12.73 -27.26 17.99
CA LEU A 390 12.99 -27.18 16.56
C LEU A 390 14.37 -27.75 16.27
N THR A 391 14.50 -28.50 15.19
CA THR A 391 15.80 -28.90 14.64
C THR A 391 16.00 -28.13 13.34
N ILE A 392 16.86 -27.11 13.40
CA ILE A 392 17.25 -26.29 12.25
C ILE A 392 18.20 -27.13 11.39
N THR A 393 17.85 -27.31 10.12
CA THR A 393 18.67 -28.04 9.16
C THR A 393 19.37 -27.13 8.15
N LYS A 394 18.84 -25.93 7.95
CA LYS A 394 19.40 -24.95 7.05
C LYS A 394 19.12 -23.53 7.55
N VAL A 395 20.14 -22.69 7.42
CA VAL A 395 20.03 -21.23 7.53
C VAL A 395 20.52 -20.66 6.20
N GLU A 396 19.77 -19.71 5.64
CA GLU A 396 20.14 -18.93 4.45
C GLU A 396 20.00 -17.45 4.80
N VAL A 397 21.07 -16.66 4.65
CA VAL A 397 21.08 -15.21 4.92
C VAL A 397 21.37 -14.46 3.63
N SER A 398 20.57 -13.44 3.34
CA SER A 398 20.65 -12.54 2.19
C SER A 398 20.80 -11.08 2.65
N ALA A 399 20.80 -10.14 1.70
CA ALA A 399 20.73 -8.71 2.03
C ALA A 399 19.36 -8.29 2.59
N LEU A 400 18.29 -9.06 2.36
CA LEU A 400 16.94 -8.75 2.84
C LEU A 400 16.65 -9.36 4.23
N GLY A 401 17.35 -10.43 4.61
CA GLY A 401 17.11 -11.08 5.89
C GLY A 401 17.63 -12.52 5.96
N ALA A 402 16.90 -13.38 6.67
CA ALA A 402 17.25 -14.77 6.88
C ALA A 402 16.06 -15.73 6.71
N THR A 403 16.32 -16.91 6.16
CA THR A 403 15.39 -18.03 6.10
C THR A 403 15.92 -19.19 6.92
N LEU A 404 15.07 -19.76 7.76
CA LEU A 404 15.34 -20.96 8.55
C LEU A 404 14.49 -22.11 8.04
N GLU A 405 15.11 -23.27 7.79
CA GLU A 405 14.40 -24.49 7.42
C GLU A 405 14.74 -25.60 8.43
N GLY A 406 13.76 -26.45 8.74
CA GLY A 406 14.00 -27.53 9.69
C GLY A 406 12.81 -28.41 9.98
N TYR A 407 12.97 -29.20 11.04
CA TYR A 407 11.95 -30.11 11.55
C TYR A 407 11.41 -29.64 12.90
N LYS A 408 10.11 -29.82 13.12
CA LYS A 408 9.46 -29.52 14.40
C LYS A 408 9.20 -30.80 15.21
N GLY A 409 9.48 -30.73 16.51
CA GLY A 409 9.16 -31.81 17.45
C GLY A 409 7.72 -31.76 17.98
N SER A 410 6.98 -30.69 17.70
CA SER A 410 5.62 -30.43 18.18
C SER A 410 4.65 -30.17 17.02
N LYS A 411 3.36 -30.45 17.21
CA LYS A 411 2.33 -30.19 16.19
C LYS A 411 2.16 -28.69 15.89
N LYS A 412 2.23 -27.85 16.93
CA LYS A 412 2.21 -26.39 16.84
C LYS A 412 3.57 -25.84 17.22
N ILE A 413 3.98 -24.79 16.52
CA ILE A 413 5.22 -24.04 16.74
C ILE A 413 4.91 -22.55 16.63
N GLU A 414 5.72 -21.73 17.26
CA GLU A 414 5.72 -20.27 17.19
C GLU A 414 7.02 -19.79 16.52
N ALA A 415 7.03 -18.57 16.00
CA ALA A 415 8.25 -17.95 15.52
C ALA A 415 9.26 -17.77 16.68
N LEU A 416 10.55 -17.96 16.39
CA LEU A 416 11.62 -17.56 17.30
C LEU A 416 11.60 -16.04 17.45
N GLN A 417 11.79 -15.56 18.67
CA GLN A 417 11.67 -14.15 19.07
C GLN A 417 13.03 -13.46 19.12
N GLU A 418 14.06 -14.16 19.60
CA GLU A 418 15.42 -13.61 19.64
C GLU A 418 16.22 -14.09 18.43
N VAL A 419 16.12 -13.34 17.32
CA VAL A 419 16.84 -13.61 16.08
C VAL A 419 17.60 -12.35 15.66
N TYR A 420 18.92 -12.46 15.54
CA TYR A 420 19.77 -11.35 15.08
C TYR A 420 21.03 -11.85 14.38
N LEU A 421 21.60 -11.01 13.52
CA LEU A 421 22.90 -11.22 12.91
C LEU A 421 23.99 -10.53 13.73
N LYS A 422 25.16 -11.16 13.80
CA LYS A 422 26.37 -10.58 14.37
C LYS A 422 27.34 -10.32 13.24
N MET A 423 27.77 -9.08 13.15
CA MET A 423 28.69 -8.61 12.12
C MET A 423 30.14 -8.76 12.59
N LYS A 424 31.10 -8.74 11.65
CA LYS A 424 32.55 -8.87 11.92
C LYS A 424 33.08 -7.74 12.80
N ASP A 425 32.51 -6.55 12.71
CA ASP A 425 32.83 -5.38 13.55
C ASP A 425 32.21 -5.45 14.95
N GLY A 426 31.43 -6.51 15.24
CA GLY A 426 30.73 -6.72 16.51
C GLY A 426 29.35 -6.09 16.61
N THR A 427 28.91 -5.35 15.58
CA THR A 427 27.53 -4.81 15.54
C THR A 427 26.51 -5.93 15.43
N LYS A 428 25.28 -5.63 15.87
CA LYS A 428 24.14 -6.55 15.84
C LYS A 428 23.03 -5.98 14.97
N ILE A 429 22.45 -6.82 14.12
CA ILE A 429 21.28 -6.47 13.31
C ILE A 429 20.13 -7.37 13.74
N ASP A 430 19.14 -6.80 14.41
CA ASP A 430 17.94 -7.53 14.80
C ASP A 430 17.12 -7.92 13.57
N LEU A 431 16.51 -9.12 13.61
CA LEU A 431 15.62 -9.59 12.58
C LEU A 431 14.22 -9.91 13.15
N ASN A 432 13.18 -9.46 12.47
CA ASN A 432 11.78 -9.74 12.83
C ASN A 432 11.21 -10.87 11.97
N ASN A 433 10.36 -11.71 12.55
CA ASN A 433 9.67 -12.74 11.80
C ASN A 433 8.61 -12.11 10.88
N THR A 434 8.73 -12.37 9.58
CA THR A 434 7.78 -11.88 8.56
C THR A 434 6.86 -12.97 8.04
N GLY A 435 7.12 -14.21 8.43
CA GLY A 435 6.21 -15.30 8.16
C GLY A 435 6.76 -16.66 8.55
N MET A 436 5.88 -17.64 8.49
CA MET A 436 6.20 -19.03 8.74
C MET A 436 5.30 -19.93 7.89
N ASN A 437 5.88 -20.97 7.31
CA ASN A 437 5.13 -22.08 6.72
C ASN A 437 5.45 -23.35 7.52
N THR A 438 4.42 -24.11 7.89
CA THR A 438 4.58 -25.34 8.65
C THR A 438 3.85 -26.48 7.97
N GLY A 439 4.56 -27.56 7.67
CA GLY A 439 3.98 -28.85 7.31
C GLY A 439 3.73 -29.72 8.54
N ILE A 440 3.49 -31.01 8.33
CA ILE A 440 3.28 -31.98 9.42
C ILE A 440 4.53 -32.08 10.31
N ILE A 441 5.71 -32.19 9.69
CA ILE A 441 7.00 -32.34 10.39
C ILE A 441 8.04 -31.28 10.03
N LYS A 442 7.86 -30.56 8.91
CA LYS A 442 8.79 -29.53 8.41
C LYS A 442 8.30 -28.13 8.76
N PHE A 443 9.21 -27.17 8.84
CA PHE A 443 8.88 -25.75 8.87
C PHE A 443 9.86 -24.94 8.03
N ASN A 444 9.40 -23.77 7.60
CA ASN A 444 10.22 -22.68 7.08
C ASN A 444 9.82 -21.40 7.81
N MET A 445 10.79 -20.68 8.39
CA MET A 445 10.57 -19.36 8.98
C MET A 445 11.34 -18.31 8.20
N TYR A 446 10.74 -17.14 8.04
CA TYR A 446 11.27 -16.01 7.28
C TYR A 446 11.45 -14.83 8.22
N TYR A 447 12.62 -14.20 8.13
CA TYR A 447 13.01 -13.08 8.97
C TYR A 447 13.56 -11.97 8.09
N ASN A 448 13.12 -10.72 8.31
CA ASN A 448 13.66 -9.53 7.65
C ASN A 448 14.34 -8.63 8.68
N VAL A 449 15.21 -7.72 8.22
CA VAL A 449 15.82 -6.69 9.07
C VAL A 449 14.73 -5.83 9.73
N VAL A 450 14.86 -5.57 11.03
CA VAL A 450 13.98 -4.62 11.73
C VAL A 450 14.33 -3.21 11.27
N ARG A 451 13.39 -2.54 10.60
CA ARG A 451 13.59 -1.18 10.10
C ARG A 451 13.40 -0.16 11.21
N ASN A 452 14.08 0.98 11.13
CA ASN A 452 13.88 2.07 12.10
C ASN A 452 12.42 2.55 12.04
N GLY A 453 11.66 2.30 13.12
CA GLY A 453 10.22 2.59 13.15
C GLY A 453 9.34 1.33 13.22
N GLU A 454 9.90 0.12 13.20
CA GLU A 454 9.17 -1.12 13.50
C GLU A 454 9.49 -1.59 14.93
N ASN A 455 8.47 -1.80 15.76
CA ASN A 455 8.66 -2.42 17.07
C ASN A 455 8.91 -3.94 16.92
N LYS A 456 9.70 -4.53 17.82
CA LYS A 456 10.05 -5.98 17.82
C LYS A 456 8.87 -6.91 18.11
N GLU A 457 7.83 -6.39 18.74
CA GLU A 457 6.53 -7.05 18.81
C GLU A 457 5.84 -6.68 17.50
N GLY A 458 5.41 -7.66 16.68
CA GLY A 458 4.76 -7.46 15.37
C GLY A 458 3.42 -6.68 15.39
N GLN A 459 3.31 -5.70 16.28
CA GLN A 459 2.45 -4.56 16.16
C GLN A 459 3.13 -3.58 15.21
N ASN A 460 2.53 -3.43 14.03
CA ASN A 460 2.59 -2.16 13.31
C ASN A 460 2.50 -1.04 14.35
N LEU A 461 3.30 0.01 14.19
CA LEU A 461 3.12 1.27 14.87
C LEU A 461 1.78 1.89 14.40
N SER A 462 0.67 1.23 14.76
CA SER A 462 -0.65 1.81 14.89
C SER A 462 -0.61 2.70 16.12
N LYS A 463 0.10 3.82 16.02
CA LYS A 463 -0.19 4.95 16.89
C LYS A 463 -1.39 5.69 16.32
N THR A 464 -2.55 5.12 16.60
CA THR A 464 -3.67 5.82 17.24
C THR A 464 -4.69 4.78 17.69
N GLU A 465 -4.67 4.45 18.98
CA GLU A 465 -5.82 3.85 19.64
C GLU A 465 -6.98 4.87 19.56
N GLY A 466 -8.08 4.46 18.92
CA GLY A 466 -9.31 5.25 18.83
C GLY A 466 -10.23 4.81 17.68
N LEU A 467 -10.75 3.58 17.75
CA LEU A 467 -11.70 3.00 16.78
C LEU A 467 -13.02 3.78 16.67
N THR A 468 -13.55 3.91 15.45
CA THR A 468 -14.83 3.30 15.00
C THR A 468 -14.90 3.39 13.48
N GLU A 469 -14.64 2.28 12.80
CA GLU A 469 -15.62 1.44 12.07
C GLU A 469 -16.17 2.09 10.79
N GLY A 470 -15.79 1.51 9.65
CA GLY A 470 -16.47 1.70 8.37
C GLY A 470 -15.73 2.59 7.37
N ILE A 471 -14.59 2.11 6.86
CA ILE A 471 -14.08 2.26 5.48
C ILE A 471 -12.73 1.52 5.48
N THR A 472 -12.65 0.42 4.73
CA THR A 472 -11.37 -0.19 4.35
C THR A 472 -10.73 0.70 3.28
N THR A 473 -10.17 1.83 3.70
CA THR A 473 -9.11 2.47 2.94
C THR A 473 -7.93 1.50 2.95
N PRO A 474 -7.36 1.11 1.79
CA PRO A 474 -5.99 0.65 1.81
C PRO A 474 -5.19 1.85 2.31
N THR A 475 -4.85 1.85 3.60
CA THR A 475 -3.77 2.68 4.10
C THR A 475 -2.60 2.37 3.20
N ILE A 476 -2.20 3.36 2.42
CA ILE A 476 -0.83 3.49 1.95
C ILE A 476 -0.05 3.62 3.27
N ASP A 477 0.29 2.48 3.87
CA ASP A 477 1.45 2.42 4.74
C ASP A 477 2.60 2.77 3.81
N SER A 478 2.91 4.06 3.77
CA SER A 478 4.18 4.56 3.29
C SER A 478 5.22 3.58 3.84
N ALA A 479 5.96 2.91 2.96
CA ALA A 479 7.26 2.42 3.36
C ALA A 479 7.97 3.64 3.95
N SER A 480 7.98 3.74 5.28
CA SER A 480 8.78 4.72 6.00
C SER A 480 10.19 4.51 5.48
N ASP A 481 10.67 5.50 4.74
CA ASP A 481 11.93 5.57 3.99
C ASP A 481 12.77 4.29 4.04
N LEU A 482 12.80 3.52 2.94
CA LEU A 482 13.77 2.44 2.83
C LEU A 482 15.17 3.06 2.88
N LEU A 483 15.84 2.94 4.02
CA LEU A 483 17.16 3.47 4.23
C LEU A 483 18.20 2.43 3.82
N VAL A 484 19.39 2.89 3.48
CA VAL A 484 20.57 2.04 3.20
C VAL A 484 20.81 1.02 4.32
N TYR A 485 20.50 1.40 5.57
CA TYR A 485 20.70 0.56 6.76
C TYR A 485 19.67 -0.56 6.91
N ASP A 486 18.63 -0.60 6.07
CA ASP A 486 17.63 -1.68 6.06
C ASP A 486 18.14 -2.94 5.35
N PHE A 487 19.39 -2.91 4.85
CA PHE A 487 19.99 -4.01 4.10
C PHE A 487 21.26 -4.55 4.76
N ILE A 488 21.41 -5.87 4.71
CA ILE A 488 22.55 -6.58 5.29
C ILE A 488 23.70 -6.60 4.29
N ASN A 489 24.87 -6.08 4.70
CA ASN A 489 26.12 -6.38 4.03
C ASN A 489 26.54 -7.83 4.36
N ILE A 490 26.16 -8.77 3.49
CA ILE A 490 26.37 -10.22 3.71
C ILE A 490 27.85 -10.54 3.97
N GLU A 491 28.78 -9.84 3.33
CA GLU A 491 30.22 -10.07 3.50
C GLU A 491 30.67 -9.80 4.94
N GLU A 492 30.03 -8.85 5.62
CA GLU A 492 30.32 -8.50 7.00
C GLU A 492 29.59 -9.38 8.03
N VAL A 493 28.66 -10.25 7.61
CA VAL A 493 27.98 -11.19 8.51
C VAL A 493 28.93 -12.29 8.99
N GLN A 494 29.07 -12.44 10.30
CA GLN A 494 29.88 -13.49 10.92
C GLN A 494 29.03 -14.70 11.36
N SER A 495 27.88 -14.45 11.97
CA SER A 495 27.00 -15.48 12.52
C SER A 495 25.55 -15.00 12.63
N ILE A 496 24.62 -15.94 12.70
CA ILE A 496 23.24 -15.70 13.15
C ILE A 496 23.08 -16.24 14.56
N VAL A 497 22.33 -15.55 15.41
CA VAL A 497 21.97 -16.00 16.74
C VAL A 497 20.48 -16.30 16.78
N LEU A 498 20.13 -17.50 17.25
CA LEU A 498 18.76 -17.99 17.38
C LEU A 498 18.50 -18.37 18.84
N GLU A 499 17.71 -17.60 19.58
CA GLU A 499 17.39 -17.86 21.00
C GLU A 499 18.66 -18.13 21.84
N GLY A 500 19.66 -17.25 21.70
CA GLY A 500 20.97 -17.38 22.36
C GLY A 500 21.94 -18.40 21.76
N VAL A 501 21.54 -19.18 20.75
CA VAL A 501 22.43 -20.13 20.06
C VAL A 501 23.11 -19.46 18.86
N GLU A 502 24.41 -19.23 18.96
CA GLU A 502 25.22 -18.65 17.87
C GLU A 502 25.61 -19.71 16.82
N ILE A 503 25.27 -19.43 15.56
CA ILE A 503 25.53 -20.26 14.40
C ILE A 503 26.47 -19.49 13.46
N PRO A 504 27.75 -19.88 13.34
CA PRO A 504 28.68 -19.23 12.42
C PRO A 504 28.20 -19.34 10.96
N LEU A 505 28.39 -18.31 10.16
CA LEU A 505 28.10 -18.31 8.72
C LEU A 505 29.44 -18.13 8.00
N GLN A 506 30.10 -19.26 7.71
CA GLN A 506 31.37 -19.31 6.98
C GLN A 506 31.13 -19.40 5.49
#